data_AF-A0A3A8Y5Q1-F1
#
_entry.id   AF-A0A3A8Y5Q1-F1
#
_cell.length_a   1.000
_cell.length_b   1.000
_cell.length_c   1.000
_cell.angle_alpha   90.00
_cell.angle_beta   90.00
_cell.angle_gamma   90.00
#
_symmetry.space_group_name_H-M   'P 1'
#
loop_
_entity.id
_entity.type
_entity.pdbx_description
1 polymer ?
#
loop_
_entity_poly.entity_id
_entity_poly.type
_entity_poly.pdbx_seq_one_letter_code
_entity_poly.pdbx_strand_id
1 'polypeptide(L)'
;MTENYIVKIISQAERELQEIAHYISHDLKSTNAALHLLDTLENTFTSLAQFPHRITLVDDEPWHSKGIRRLPIKNFLVYFWIDEDNMTVQITAVIYSKRDQLQQLAKMNME
;
A
#
# COMPACT_ATOMS: atom_id res chain seq x y z
N MET A 1 -11.91 -23.46 5.67
CA MET A 1 -10.49 -23.14 5.43
C MET A 1 -10.46 -21.66 5.11
N THR A 2 -9.77 -20.85 5.92
CA THR A 2 -9.68 -19.42 5.64
C THR A 2 -8.70 -19.28 4.50
N GLU A 3 -9.22 -19.05 3.29
CA GLU A 3 -8.43 -18.77 2.11
C GLU A 3 -7.76 -17.41 2.32
N ASN A 4 -6.51 -17.43 2.79
CA ASN A 4 -5.71 -16.23 2.97
C ASN A 4 -5.01 -15.91 1.65
N TYR A 5 -5.14 -14.67 1.21
CA TYR A 5 -4.40 -14.16 0.08
C TYR A 5 -2.92 -13.98 0.46
N ILE A 6 -2.03 -14.20 -0.49
CA ILE A 6 -0.61 -13.88 -0.33
C ILE A 6 -0.44 -12.38 -0.60
N VAL A 7 0.15 -11.64 0.34
CA VAL A 7 0.49 -10.23 0.10
C VAL A 7 1.86 -10.15 -0.55
N LYS A 8 1.92 -9.58 -1.76
CA LYS A 8 3.17 -9.27 -2.47
C LYS A 8 3.35 -7.77 -2.56
N ILE A 9 4.54 -7.30 -2.22
CA ILE A 9 4.93 -5.90 -2.37
C ILE A 9 5.82 -5.83 -3.61
N ILE A 10 5.42 -5.05 -4.62
CA ILE A 10 6.26 -4.89 -5.81
C ILE A 10 7.45 -3.98 -5.50
N SER A 11 8.48 -4.03 -6.33
CA SER A 11 9.74 -3.32 -6.08
C SER A 11 9.56 -1.79 -5.97
N GLN A 12 8.56 -1.21 -6.62
CA GLN A 12 8.23 0.20 -6.43
C GLN A 12 7.76 0.50 -5.00
N ALA A 13 6.73 -0.20 -4.52
CA ALA A 13 6.20 -0.01 -3.17
C ALA A 13 7.25 -0.32 -2.10
N GLU A 14 8.13 -1.31 -2.33
CA GLU A 14 9.23 -1.61 -1.42
C GLU A 14 10.19 -0.42 -1.28
N ARG A 15 10.60 0.19 -2.40
CA ARG A 15 11.46 1.39 -2.37
C ARG A 15 10.77 2.56 -1.67
N GLU A 16 9.49 2.79 -1.94
CA GLU A 16 8.71 3.84 -1.29
C GLU A 16 8.65 3.63 0.23
N LEU A 17 8.43 2.39 0.69
CA LEU A 17 8.47 2.04 2.12
C LEU A 17 9.83 2.29 2.75
N GLN A 18 10.92 1.90 2.07
CA GLN A 18 12.29 2.13 2.54
C GLN A 18 12.60 3.64 2.65
N GLU A 19 12.22 4.43 1.65
CA GLU A 19 12.38 5.89 1.67
C GLU A 19 11.59 6.54 2.81
N ILE A 20 10.34 6.12 3.02
CA ILE A 20 9.50 6.61 4.11
C ILE A 20 10.13 6.29 5.47
N ALA A 21 10.58 5.05 5.68
CA ALA A 21 11.21 4.63 6.93
C ALA A 21 12.53 5.38 7.17
N HIS A 22 13.32 5.59 6.11
CA HIS A 22 14.55 6.36 6.17
C HIS A 22 14.29 7.82 6.55
N TYR A 23 13.35 8.48 5.87
CA TYR A 23 12.97 9.87 6.13
C TYR A 23 12.49 10.08 7.58
N ILE A 24 11.64 9.19 8.09
CA ILE A 24 11.12 9.31 9.46
C ILE A 24 12.24 9.10 10.50
N SER A 25 13.12 8.13 10.26
CA SER A 25 14.20 7.82 11.21
C SER A 25 15.33 8.85 11.20
N HIS A 26 15.72 9.38 10.03
CA HIS A 26 16.88 10.26 9.87
C HIS A 26 16.49 11.74 9.84
N ASP A 27 15.59 12.15 8.95
CA ASP A 27 15.20 13.57 8.79
C ASP A 27 14.31 14.04 9.95
N LEU A 28 13.32 13.23 10.34
CA LEU A 28 12.45 13.53 11.48
C LEU A 28 13.04 13.06 12.82
N LYS A 29 14.22 12.40 12.78
CA LYS A 29 14.97 11.92 13.96
C LYS A 29 14.13 11.05 14.90
N SER A 30 13.21 10.25 14.34
CA SER A 30 12.27 9.45 15.12
C SER A 30 12.24 7.99 14.69
N THR A 31 13.25 7.23 15.10
CA THR A 31 13.33 5.78 14.84
C THR A 31 12.10 5.03 15.38
N ASN A 32 11.59 5.42 16.54
CA ASN A 32 10.40 4.80 17.11
C ASN A 32 9.15 5.01 16.24
N ALA A 33 8.99 6.19 15.62
CA ALA A 33 7.89 6.43 14.70
C ALA A 33 8.02 5.60 13.42
N ALA A 34 9.24 5.40 12.92
CA ALA A 34 9.49 4.54 11.77
C ALA A 34 9.15 3.06 12.07
N LEU A 35 9.59 2.54 13.22
CA LEU A 35 9.27 1.17 13.66
C LEU A 35 7.76 0.98 13.82
N HIS A 36 7.10 1.89 14.53
CA HIS A 36 5.64 1.81 14.70
C HIS A 36 4.91 1.85 13.35
N LEU A 37 5.39 2.63 12.37
CA LEU A 37 4.79 2.64 11.04
C LEU A 37 4.91 1.26 10.36
N LEU A 38 6.09 0.65 10.40
CA LEU A 38 6.32 -0.69 9.83
C LEU A 38 5.44 -1.75 10.50
N ASP A 39 5.35 -1.75 11.84
CA ASP A 39 4.45 -2.65 12.58
C ASP A 39 2.98 -2.44 12.20
N THR A 40 2.56 -1.18 11.98
CA THR A 40 1.20 -0.86 11.56
C THR A 40 0.91 -1.41 10.16
N LEU A 41 1.87 -1.30 9.25
CA LEU A 41 1.75 -1.81 7.89
C LEU A 41 1.67 -3.34 7.87
N GLU A 42 2.53 -4.03 8.62
CA GLU A 42 2.53 -5.49 8.71
C GLU A 42 1.20 -6.03 9.24
N ASN A 43 0.68 -5.45 10.33
CA ASN A 43 -0.63 -5.81 10.87
C ASN A 43 -1.76 -5.54 9.86
N THR A 44 -1.66 -4.44 9.13
CA THR A 44 -2.66 -4.07 8.11
C THR A 44 -2.64 -5.04 6.93
N PHE A 45 -1.45 -5.42 6.45
CA PHE A 45 -1.28 -6.39 5.37
C PHE A 45 -1.74 -7.79 5.77
N THR A 46 -1.47 -8.20 7.01
CA THR A 46 -2.01 -9.46 7.57
C THR A 46 -3.54 -9.46 7.58
N SER A 47 -4.14 -8.35 7.98
CA SER A 47 -5.60 -8.19 7.95
C SER A 47 -6.16 -8.12 6.53
N LEU A 48 -5.39 -7.55 5.60
CA LEU A 48 -5.74 -7.45 4.19
C LEU A 48 -5.70 -8.82 3.50
N ALA A 49 -4.74 -9.67 3.83
CA ALA A 49 -4.65 -11.05 3.36
C ALA A 49 -5.93 -11.85 3.64
N GLN A 50 -6.62 -11.57 4.74
CA GLN A 50 -7.85 -12.27 5.11
C GLN A 50 -9.10 -11.72 4.41
N PHE A 51 -9.16 -10.40 4.20
CA PHE A 51 -10.36 -9.73 3.69
C PHE A 51 -10.01 -8.57 2.73
N PRO A 52 -9.40 -8.85 1.57
CA PRO A 52 -8.92 -7.77 0.69
C PRO A 52 -10.06 -6.98 0.03
N HIS A 53 -11.20 -7.65 -0.21
CA HIS A 53 -12.40 -7.09 -0.82
C HIS A 53 -13.11 -6.02 0.00
N ARG A 54 -12.80 -5.91 1.31
CA ARG A 54 -13.47 -4.94 2.20
C ARG A 54 -13.10 -3.48 1.90
N ILE A 55 -12.00 -3.28 1.16
CA ILE A 55 -11.51 -1.94 0.82
C ILE A 55 -12.09 -1.52 -0.52
N THR A 56 -12.64 -0.32 -0.62
CA THR A 56 -13.25 0.18 -1.85
C THR A 56 -12.23 0.45 -2.95
N LEU A 57 -12.70 0.44 -4.19
CA LEU A 57 -11.93 0.88 -5.34
C LEU A 57 -11.59 2.38 -5.22
N VAL A 58 -10.54 2.79 -5.91
CA VAL A 58 -10.26 4.21 -6.18
C VAL A 58 -11.36 4.75 -7.10
N ASP A 59 -11.84 5.97 -6.87
CA ASP A 59 -12.90 6.58 -7.69
C ASP A 59 -12.35 7.12 -9.03
N ASP A 60 -11.07 7.50 -9.06
CA ASP A 60 -10.41 8.08 -10.21
C ASP A 60 -10.07 7.04 -11.30
N GLU A 61 -10.35 7.37 -12.56
CA GLU A 61 -9.96 6.59 -13.73
C GLU A 61 -8.53 6.96 -14.20
N PRO A 62 -7.76 6.01 -14.78
CA PRO A 62 -8.15 4.65 -15.18
C PRO A 62 -8.03 3.59 -14.07
N TRP A 63 -7.68 3.98 -12.83
CA TRP A 63 -7.35 3.03 -11.76
C TRP A 63 -8.58 2.29 -11.24
N HIS A 64 -9.75 2.95 -11.21
CA HIS A 64 -11.02 2.31 -10.88
C HIS A 64 -11.29 1.09 -11.77
N SER A 65 -11.28 1.29 -13.09
CA SER A 65 -11.53 0.23 -14.08
C SER A 65 -10.47 -0.88 -14.05
N LYS A 66 -9.28 -0.61 -13.51
CA LYS A 66 -8.21 -1.59 -13.31
C LYS A 66 -8.28 -2.32 -11.96
N GLY A 67 -9.33 -2.12 -11.18
CA GLY A 67 -9.53 -2.83 -9.92
C GLY A 67 -8.63 -2.35 -8.78
N ILE A 68 -8.03 -1.15 -8.91
CA ILE A 68 -7.15 -0.61 -7.87
C ILE A 68 -7.98 -0.13 -6.68
N ARG A 69 -7.55 -0.55 -5.49
CA ARG A 69 -8.13 -0.21 -4.20
C ARG A 69 -7.17 0.71 -3.43
N ARG A 70 -7.74 1.54 -2.55
CA ARG A 70 -6.97 2.49 -1.73
C ARG A 70 -7.28 2.31 -0.26
N LEU A 71 -6.24 2.08 0.53
CA LEU A 71 -6.32 1.91 1.97
C LEU A 71 -5.54 3.03 2.68
N PRO A 72 -6.23 3.92 3.44
CA PRO A 72 -5.55 4.90 4.27
C PRO A 72 -4.95 4.25 5.53
N ILE A 73 -3.66 4.49 5.77
CA ILE A 73 -2.91 4.05 6.97
C ILE A 73 -2.14 5.24 7.53
N LYS A 74 -2.59 5.77 8.68
CA LYS A 74 -2.05 7.00 9.27
C LYS A 74 -2.02 8.15 8.24
N ASN A 75 -0.82 8.61 7.86
CA ASN A 75 -0.61 9.67 6.87
C ASN A 75 -0.21 9.13 5.49
N PHE A 76 -0.43 7.84 5.22
CA PHE A 76 -0.09 7.20 3.96
C PHE A 76 -1.32 6.58 3.32
N LEU A 77 -1.30 6.48 2.00
CA LEU A 77 -2.29 5.78 1.17
C LEU A 77 -1.58 4.60 0.53
N VAL A 78 -2.07 3.40 0.83
CA VAL A 78 -1.61 2.17 0.19
C VAL A 78 -2.54 1.87 -0.98
N TYR A 79 -1.95 1.69 -2.15
CA TYR A 79 -2.64 1.26 -3.36
C TYR A 79 -2.30 -0.18 -3.67
N PHE A 80 -3.32 -0.95 -4.01
CA PHE A 80 -3.17 -2.37 -4.33
C PHE A 80 -4.27 -2.85 -5.26
N TRP A 81 -4.04 -3.99 -5.89
CA TRP A 81 -5.09 -4.75 -6.59
C TRP A 81 -5.10 -6.20 -6.11
N ILE A 82 -6.18 -6.90 -6.42
CA ILE A 82 -6.38 -8.29 -6.02
C ILE A 82 -6.32 -9.16 -7.28
N ASP A 83 -5.38 -10.09 -7.29
CA ASP A 83 -5.26 -11.16 -8.27
C ASP A 83 -6.04 -12.37 -7.73
N GLU A 84 -7.27 -12.54 -8.21
CA GLU A 84 -8.13 -13.65 -7.78
C GLU A 84 -7.59 -15.01 -8.25
N ASP A 85 -7.00 -15.07 -9.45
CA ASP A 85 -6.50 -16.32 -10.03
C ASP A 85 -5.33 -16.89 -9.22
N ASN A 86 -4.48 -16.01 -8.69
CA ASN A 86 -3.34 -16.38 -7.86
C ASN A 86 -3.57 -16.17 -6.36
N MET A 87 -4.79 -15.83 -5.94
CA MET A 87 -5.13 -15.44 -4.56
C MET A 87 -4.06 -14.51 -3.95
N THR A 88 -3.67 -13.48 -4.68
CA THR A 88 -2.58 -12.59 -4.31
C THR A 88 -3.07 -11.15 -4.20
N VAL A 89 -2.71 -10.47 -3.12
CA VAL A 89 -2.87 -9.02 -3.00
C VAL A 89 -1.56 -8.36 -3.37
N GLN A 90 -1.56 -7.59 -4.45
CA GLN A 90 -0.36 -6.89 -4.90
C GLN A 90 -0.38 -5.43 -4.46
N ILE A 91 0.51 -5.08 -3.53
CA ILE A 91 0.75 -3.70 -3.12
C ILE A 91 1.59 -3.00 -4.19
N THR A 92 1.00 -2.03 -4.88
CA THR A 92 1.61 -1.34 -6.01
C THR A 92 2.30 -0.04 -5.62
N ALA A 93 1.77 0.69 -4.63
CA ALA A 93 2.36 1.92 -4.14
C ALA A 93 1.99 2.25 -2.69
N VAL A 94 2.87 2.96 -1.99
CA VAL A 94 2.65 3.53 -0.65
C VAL A 94 3.01 5.02 -0.68
N ILE A 95 1.99 5.87 -0.70
CA ILE A 95 2.13 7.30 -0.98
C ILE A 95 1.78 8.13 0.25
N TYR A 96 2.53 9.21 0.52
CA TYR A 96 2.15 10.15 1.57
C TYR A 96 0.87 10.91 1.20
N SER A 97 -0.13 10.91 2.10
CA SER A 97 -1.49 11.39 1.81
C SER A 97 -1.57 12.89 1.48
N LYS A 98 -0.59 13.69 1.91
CA LYS A 98 -0.54 15.12 1.58
C LYS A 98 0.13 15.44 0.24
N ARG A 99 0.64 14.44 -0.49
CA ARG A 99 1.12 14.63 -1.87
C ARG A 99 -0.06 14.71 -2.84
N ASP A 100 0.19 15.23 -4.02
CA ASP A 100 -0.77 15.20 -5.13
C ASP A 100 -0.98 13.74 -5.57
N GLN A 101 -2.14 13.18 -5.23
CA GLN A 101 -2.42 11.76 -5.43
C GLN A 101 -2.48 11.37 -6.91
N LEU A 102 -3.05 12.23 -7.76
CA LEU A 102 -3.16 11.96 -9.19
C LEU A 102 -1.78 11.91 -9.85
N GLN A 103 -0.88 12.82 -9.46
CA GLN A 103 0.51 12.79 -9.94
C GLN A 103 1.29 11.55 -9.47
N GLN A 104 1.02 11.05 -8.27
CA GLN A 104 1.71 9.85 -7.77
C GLN A 104 1.14 8.58 -8.41
N LEU A 105 -0.20 8.50 -8.55
CA LEU A 105 -0.87 7.42 -9.25
C LEU A 105 -0.42 7.30 -10.72
N ALA A 106 -0.15 8.42 -11.40
CA ALA A 106 0.39 8.43 -12.76
C ALA A 106 1.82 7.87 -12.86
N LYS A 107 2.56 7.80 -11.75
CA LYS A 107 3.91 7.22 -11.66
C LYS A 107 3.90 5.76 -11.18
N MET A 108 2.71 5.20 -10.92
CA MET A 108 2.58 3.84 -10.45
C MET A 108 2.79 2.87 -11.61
N ASN A 109 3.77 1.98 -11.46
CA ASN A 109 3.92 0.84 -12.35
C ASN A 109 2.97 -0.28 -11.89
N MET A 110 2.23 -0.82 -12.85
CA MET A 110 1.46 -2.04 -12.68
C MET A 110 2.27 -3.16 -13.31
N GLU A 111 3.27 -3.65 -12.57
CA GLU A 111 4.05 -4.84 -12.96
C GLU A 111 3.25 -6.12 -12.79
#